data_AF-A0A1H7CN58-F1
#
_entry.id   AF-A0A1H7CN58-F1
#
_cell.length_a   1.000
_cell.length_b   1.000
_cell.length_c   1.000
_cell.angle_alpha   90.00
_cell.angle_beta   90.00
_cell.angle_gamma   90.00
#
_symmetry.space_group_name_H-M   'P 1'
#
loop_
_entity.id
_entity.type
_entity.pdbx_description
1 polymer ?
#
loop_
_entity_poly.entity_id
_entity_poly.type
_entity_poly.pdbx_seq_one_letter_code
_entity_poly.pdbx_strand_id
1 'polypeptide(L)'
;MIKIQIFRQSEGYVTGFEVKGHSNTADYGQDIVCAAVSALAQTALLGLGQYLHRDMDYRVKSGDLYTVLKDAPDDLTDAILETMILGLKEIENINPKSIHILEHRR
;
A
#
# COMPACT_ATOMS: atom_id res chain seq x y z
N MET A 1 -3.66 10.77 10.69
CA MET A 1 -2.69 9.66 10.71
C MET A 1 -3.18 8.55 9.80
N ILE A 2 -2.40 8.26 8.77
CA ILE A 2 -2.59 7.19 7.80
C ILE A 2 -2.14 5.87 8.44
N LYS A 3 -2.93 4.82 8.28
CA LYS A 3 -2.60 3.47 8.74
C LYS A 3 -2.43 2.57 7.54
N ILE A 4 -1.30 1.86 7.50
CA ILE A 4 -0.96 0.95 6.41
C ILE A 4 -0.78 -0.44 7.01
N GLN A 5 -1.52 -1.41 6.49
CA GLN A 5 -1.37 -2.82 6.83
C GLN A 5 -0.79 -3.56 5.63
N ILE A 6 0.25 -4.35 5.86
CA ILE A 6 0.87 -5.22 4.86
C ILE A 6 0.55 -6.67 5.22
N PHE A 7 0.11 -7.45 4.24
CA PHE A 7 -0.20 -8.87 4.41
C PHE A 7 0.89 -9.71 3.75
N ARG A 8 1.53 -10.61 4.52
CA ARG A 8 2.57 -11.51 4.04
C ARG A 8 2.22 -12.97 4.30
N GLN A 9 2.64 -13.85 3.41
CA GLN A 9 2.68 -15.29 3.64
C GLN A 9 3.87 -15.67 4.54
N SER A 10 3.85 -16.90 5.04
CA SER A 10 4.89 -17.44 5.93
C SER A 10 6.28 -17.47 5.27
N GLU A 11 6.31 -17.61 3.95
CA GLU A 11 7.46 -17.65 3.05
C GLU A 11 8.06 -16.25 2.80
N GLY A 12 7.40 -15.20 3.28
CA GLY A 12 7.89 -13.81 3.21
C GLY A 12 7.22 -12.96 2.11
N TYR A 13 6.68 -13.59 1.08
CA TYR A 13 6.02 -12.90 -0.05
C TYR A 13 4.85 -12.03 0.41
N VAL A 14 4.74 -10.84 -0.18
CA VAL A 14 3.62 -9.93 0.05
C VAL A 14 2.41 -10.38 -0.76
N THR A 15 1.25 -10.48 -0.10
CA THR A 15 -0.02 -10.87 -0.74
C THR A 15 -0.99 -9.72 -0.92
N GLY A 16 -0.75 -8.60 -0.24
CA GLY A 16 -1.60 -7.44 -0.35
C GLY A 16 -1.33 -6.39 0.71
N PHE A 17 -2.16 -5.35 0.69
CA PHE A 17 -2.08 -4.23 1.61
C PHE A 17 -3.43 -3.55 1.83
N GLU A 18 -3.52 -2.74 2.89
CA GLU A 18 -4.63 -1.83 3.15
C GLU A 18 -4.10 -0.47 3.62
N VAL A 19 -4.54 0.63 3.00
CA VAL A 19 -4.22 2.00 3.37
C VAL A 19 -5.50 2.72 3.79
N LYS A 20 -5.55 3.18 5.05
CA LYS A 20 -6.68 3.93 5.62
C LYS A 20 -6.27 5.31 6.10
N GLY A 21 -7.18 6.28 6.01
CA GLY A 21 -7.02 7.63 6.58
C GLY A 21 -6.24 8.61 5.71
N HIS A 22 -6.14 8.35 4.40
CA HIS A 22 -5.49 9.23 3.41
C HIS A 22 -6.47 10.22 2.74
N SER A 23 -7.68 10.43 3.30
CA SER A 23 -8.65 11.40 2.78
C SER A 23 -8.20 12.84 3.07
N ASN A 24 -8.30 13.74 2.08
CA ASN A 24 -7.82 15.15 2.07
C ASN A 24 -8.50 16.09 3.09
N THR A 25 -8.93 15.61 4.25
CA THR A 25 -9.60 16.40 5.31
C THR A 25 -8.62 16.89 6.37
N ALA A 26 -7.35 17.08 6.01
CA ALA A 26 -6.29 17.28 6.96
C ALA A 26 -5.67 18.68 6.89
N ASP A 27 -5.03 19.09 7.99
CA ASP A 27 -4.35 20.38 8.11
C ASP A 27 -3.27 20.57 7.02
N TYR A 28 -2.95 21.83 6.74
CA TYR A 28 -1.99 22.24 5.71
C TYR A 28 -0.66 21.46 5.80
N GLY A 29 -0.25 20.80 4.72
CA GLY A 29 0.96 19.98 4.63
C GLY A 29 0.72 18.47 4.79
N GLN A 30 -0.37 18.04 5.43
CA GLN A 30 -0.74 16.61 5.50
C GLN A 30 -1.31 16.11 4.15
N ASP A 31 -1.83 17.02 3.33
CA ASP A 31 -2.24 16.77 1.94
C ASP A 31 -1.09 16.23 1.07
N ILE A 32 0.13 16.73 1.27
CA ILE A 32 1.33 16.24 0.55
C ILE A 32 1.63 14.78 0.91
N VAL A 33 1.54 14.43 2.21
CA VAL A 33 1.76 13.06 2.67
C VAL A 33 0.67 12.12 2.14
N CYS A 34 -0.60 12.55 2.18
CA CYS A 34 -1.71 11.79 1.61
C CYS A 34 -1.53 11.56 0.10
N ALA A 35 -1.10 12.58 -0.64
CA ALA A 35 -0.84 12.48 -2.07
C ALA A 35 0.29 11.49 -2.38
N ALA A 36 1.41 11.55 -1.63
CA ALA A 36 2.54 10.64 -1.81
C ALA A 36 2.15 9.18 -1.53
N VAL A 37 1.43 8.92 -0.44
CA VAL A 37 0.92 7.57 -0.11
C VAL A 37 -0.05 7.08 -1.19
N SER A 38 -0.97 7.94 -1.63
CA SER A 38 -1.96 7.59 -2.65
C SER A 38 -1.29 7.26 -3.98
N ALA A 39 -0.27 8.04 -4.37
CA ALA A 39 0.48 7.81 -5.59
C ALA A 39 1.17 6.43 -5.57
N LEU A 40 1.88 6.10 -4.47
CA LEU A 40 2.57 4.81 -4.36
C LEU A 40 1.59 3.63 -4.36
N ALA A 41 0.55 3.70 -3.52
CA ALA A 41 -0.37 2.58 -3.33
C ALA A 41 -1.28 2.34 -4.55
N GLN A 42 -1.75 3.41 -5.20
CA GLN A 42 -2.50 3.27 -6.46
C GLN A 42 -1.60 2.79 -7.61
N THR A 43 -0.36 3.25 -7.68
CA THR A 43 0.59 2.75 -8.70
C THR A 43 0.85 1.26 -8.53
N ALA A 44 0.97 0.77 -7.29
CA ALA A 44 1.10 -0.67 -7.03
C ALA A 44 -0.13 -1.46 -7.49
N LEU A 45 -1.34 -0.99 -7.14
CA LEU A 45 -2.60 -1.58 -7.61
C LEU A 45 -2.65 -1.66 -9.15
N LEU A 46 -2.33 -0.55 -9.83
CA LEU A 46 -2.31 -0.50 -11.30
C LEU A 46 -1.23 -1.40 -11.89
N GLY A 47 -0.04 -1.47 -11.30
CA GLY A 47 1.03 -2.36 -11.73
C GLY A 47 0.64 -3.83 -11.63
N LEU A 48 0.01 -4.23 -10.52
CA LEU A 48 -0.48 -5.59 -10.35
C LEU A 48 -1.59 -5.92 -11.37
N GLY A 49 -2.57 -5.03 -11.56
CA GLY A 49 -3.77 -5.32 -12.35
C GLY A 49 -3.61 -5.08 -13.84
N GLN A 50 -2.97 -3.98 -14.25
CA GLN A 50 -2.86 -3.57 -15.65
C GLN A 50 -1.56 -4.04 -16.29
N TYR A 51 -0.45 -4.03 -15.56
CA TYR A 51 0.85 -4.42 -16.12
C TYR A 51 1.12 -5.91 -15.99
N LEU A 52 0.87 -6.50 -14.82
CA LEU A 52 1.05 -7.94 -14.58
C LEU A 52 -0.21 -8.78 -14.85
N HIS A 53 -1.35 -8.15 -15.13
CA HIS A 53 -2.63 -8.82 -15.41
C HIS A 53 -3.08 -9.80 -14.30
N ARG A 54 -2.82 -9.47 -13.03
CA ARG A 54 -3.22 -10.30 -11.88
C ARG A 54 -4.67 -10.09 -11.50
N ASP A 55 -5.32 -11.19 -11.11
CA ASP A 55 -6.61 -11.13 -10.44
C ASP A 55 -6.43 -10.84 -8.94
N MET A 56 -7.28 -9.98 -8.41
CA MET A 56 -7.17 -9.43 -7.07
C MET A 56 -8.53 -8.99 -6.54
N ASP A 57 -8.70 -9.10 -5.22
CA ASP A 57 -9.76 -8.42 -4.52
C ASP A 57 -9.28 -7.02 -4.14
N TYR A 58 -9.97 -5.98 -4.61
CA TYR A 58 -9.60 -4.61 -4.33
C TYR A 58 -10.79 -3.73 -3.98
N ARG A 59 -10.52 -2.66 -3.22
CA ARG A 59 -11.51 -1.64 -2.86
C ARG A 59 -10.82 -0.29 -2.92
N VAL A 60 -11.37 0.62 -3.73
CA VAL A 60 -10.94 2.02 -3.81
C VAL A 60 -12.09 2.90 -3.37
N LYS A 61 -11.95 3.53 -2.20
CA LYS A 61 -12.89 4.51 -1.65
C LYS A 61 -12.11 5.69 -1.09
N SER A 62 -12.79 6.83 -0.88
CA SER A 62 -12.17 7.99 -0.27
C SER A 62 -11.56 7.63 1.09
N GLY A 63 -10.23 7.73 1.19
CA GLY A 63 -9.48 7.42 2.42
C GLY A 63 -9.34 5.92 2.74
N ASP A 64 -9.72 5.01 1.84
CA ASP A 64 -9.59 3.55 2.03
C ASP A 64 -9.24 2.85 0.70
N LEU A 65 -8.03 2.29 0.65
CA LEU A 65 -7.51 1.52 -0.47
C LEU A 65 -7.08 0.15 0.04
N TYR A 66 -7.68 -0.91 -0.49
CA TYR A 66 -7.39 -2.29 -0.13
C TYR A 66 -7.09 -3.10 -1.39
N THR A 67 -6.11 -4.01 -1.31
CA THR A 67 -5.77 -4.92 -2.41
C THR A 67 -5.19 -6.22 -1.85
N VAL A 68 -5.70 -7.37 -2.30
CA VAL A 68 -5.14 -8.70 -2.01
C VAL A 68 -5.17 -9.55 -3.28
N LEU A 69 -4.04 -10.21 -3.57
CA LEU A 69 -3.92 -11.17 -4.68
C LEU A 69 -4.83 -12.38 -4.44
N LYS A 70 -5.52 -12.84 -5.49
CA LYS A 70 -6.31 -14.08 -5.42
C LYS A 70 -5.45 -15.32 -5.64
N ASP A 71 -4.45 -15.20 -6.51
CA ASP A 71 -3.48 -16.25 -6.78
C ASP A 71 -2.24 -16.12 -5.90
N ALA A 72 -1.38 -17.15 -5.92
CA ALA A 72 -0.11 -17.11 -5.22
C ALA A 72 0.77 -15.94 -5.71
N PRO A 73 1.45 -15.23 -4.79
CA PRO A 73 2.43 -14.21 -5.18
C PRO A 73 3.61 -14.88 -5.89
N ASP A 74 4.27 -14.09 -6.72
CA ASP A 74 5.56 -14.41 -7.34
C ASP A 74 6.50 -13.21 -7.34
N ASP A 75 7.71 -13.42 -7.82
CA ASP A 75 8.78 -12.42 -7.81
C ASP A 75 8.38 -11.09 -8.47
N LEU A 76 7.51 -11.11 -9.49
CA LEU A 76 7.06 -9.89 -10.16
C LEU A 76 6.05 -9.12 -9.31
N THR A 77 5.08 -9.83 -8.73
CA THR A 77 4.12 -9.20 -7.81
C THR A 77 4.81 -8.67 -6.56
N ASP A 78 5.79 -9.42 -6.04
CA ASP A 78 6.56 -9.06 -4.87
C ASP A 78 7.45 -7.85 -5.15
N ALA A 79 8.10 -7.79 -6.31
CA ALA A 79 8.88 -6.62 -6.71
C ALA A 79 8.06 -5.32 -6.69
N ILE A 80 6.82 -5.35 -7.20
CA ILE A 80 5.92 -4.17 -7.17
C ILE A 80 5.54 -3.82 -5.73
N LEU A 81 5.13 -4.82 -4.94
CA LEU A 81 4.64 -4.62 -3.58
C LEU A 81 5.76 -4.18 -2.62
N GLU A 82 6.94 -4.79 -2.70
CA GLU A 82 8.11 -4.40 -1.91
C GLU A 82 8.61 -3.01 -2.28
N THR A 83 8.63 -2.66 -3.57
CA THR A 83 9.00 -1.31 -4.00
C THR A 83 8.04 -0.26 -3.42
N MET A 84 6.74 -0.55 -3.42
CA MET A 84 5.75 0.29 -2.75
C MET A 84 6.03 0.39 -1.25
N ILE A 85 6.30 -0.73 -0.56
CA ILE A 85 6.58 -0.76 0.87
C ILE A 85 7.83 0.05 1.21
N LEU A 86 8.91 -0.04 0.43
CA LEU A 86 10.12 0.76 0.61
C LEU A 86 9.82 2.26 0.53
N GLY A 87 9.04 2.67 -0.48
CA GLY A 87 8.59 4.06 -0.61
C GLY A 87 7.76 4.53 0.57
N LEU A 88 6.81 3.70 1.04
CA LEU A 88 5.96 4.03 2.19
C LEU A 88 6.76 4.12 3.50
N LYS A 89 7.73 3.21 3.72
CA LYS A 89 8.64 3.25 4.87
C LYS A 89 9.48 4.52 4.87
N GLU A 90 9.93 4.99 3.71
CA GLU A 90 10.66 6.25 3.63
C GLU A 90 9.76 7.45 3.98
N ILE A 91 8.50 7.46 3.55
CA ILE A 91 7.57 8.52 3.95
C ILE A 91 7.29 8.46 5.46
N GLU A 92 7.17 7.28 6.06
CA GLU A 92 7.06 7.10 7.53
C GLU A 92 8.31 7.63 8.25
N ASN A 93 9.52 7.35 7.75
CA ASN A 93 10.77 7.86 8.32
C ASN A 93 10.82 9.40 8.32
N ILE A 94 10.42 10.02 7.20
CA ILE A 94 10.41 11.48 7.05
C ILE A 94 9.24 12.11 7.86
N ASN A 95 8.11 11.40 8.00
CA ASN A 95 6.88 11.89 8.63
C ASN A 95 6.26 10.89 9.64
N PRO A 96 6.94 10.57 10.76
CA PRO A 96 6.56 9.46 11.65
C PRO A 96 5.26 9.71 12.42
N LYS A 97 4.77 10.96 12.48
CA LYS A 97 3.49 11.31 13.11
C LYS A 97 2.30 11.15 12.14
N SER A 98 2.58 11.06 10.85
CA SER A 98 1.55 11.11 9.80
C SER A 98 1.19 9.72 9.28
N ILE A 99 2.13 8.78 9.30
CA ILE A 99 1.95 7.40 8.80
C ILE A 99 2.35 6.42 9.88
N HIS A 100 1.65 5.29 9.93
CA HIS A 100 2.07 4.11 10.69
C HIS A 100 1.90 2.84 9.87
N ILE A 101 2.96 2.04 9.74
CA ILE A 101 2.98 0.77 9.01
C ILE A 101 2.96 -0.43 9.97
N LEU A 102 2.07 -1.38 9.70
CA LEU A 102 1.95 -2.65 10.42
C LEU A 102 2.09 -3.83 9.44
N GLU A 103 2.94 -4.79 9.78
CA GLU A 103 3.13 -6.00 8.98
C GLU A 103 2.48 -7.21 9.67
N HIS A 104 1.63 -7.93 8.93
CA HIS A 104 0.96 -9.15 9.37
C HIS A 104 1.54 -10.34 8.61
N ARG A 105 2.13 -11.29 9.35
CA ARG A 105 2.54 -12.59 8.81
C ARG A 105 1.43 -13.61 9.11
N ARG A 106 0.92 -14.25 8.07
CA ARG A 106 0.04 -15.42 8.19
C ARG A 106 0.86 -16.70 8.23
#